data_AF-A0A7W3J7D4-F1
#
_entry.id   AF-A0A7W3J7D4-F1
#
_cell.length_a   1.000
_cell.length_b   1.000
_cell.length_c   1.000
_cell.angle_alpha   90.00
_cell.angle_beta   90.00
_cell.angle_gamma   90.00
#
_symmetry.space_group_name_H-M   'P 1'
#
loop_
_entity.id
_entity.type
_entity.pdbx_description
1 polymer ?
#
loop_
_entity_poly.entity_id
_entity_poly.type
_entity_poly.pdbx_seq_one_letter_code
_entity_poly.pdbx_strand_id
1 'polypeptide(L)'
;METTNPQHDAEDAAEALRRLAHSTQKLDDLADTYWVITDLAAVVRRLEQVTTQVLTAHRDNVDLAHDDQGKAAPGQVHALTAVEHLRKAVELFRRAYLSLDLAMGHSGAIAWYPATDTTATAAGGRPRAQARHARLESDTDGALDLPRSRTAKRSR
;
A
#
# COMPACT_ATOMS: atom_id res chain seq x y z
N MET A 1 5.79 -22.58 -12.10
CA MET A 1 5.17 -21.25 -12.22
C MET A 1 4.03 -21.27 -11.23
N GLU A 2 4.20 -20.64 -10.08
CA GLU A 2 3.16 -20.58 -9.05
C GLU A 2 2.02 -19.71 -9.60
N THR A 3 0.86 -20.31 -9.83
CA THR A 3 -0.31 -19.58 -10.30
C THR A 3 -0.90 -18.84 -9.11
N THR A 4 -0.79 -17.52 -9.12
CA THR A 4 -1.39 -16.65 -8.11
C THR A 4 -2.91 -16.83 -8.09
N ASN A 5 -3.49 -17.00 -6.90
CA ASN A 5 -4.93 -17.13 -6.70
C ASN A 5 -5.46 -15.79 -6.17
N PRO A 6 -6.24 -15.02 -6.97
CA PRO A 6 -6.71 -13.70 -6.57
C PRO A 6 -7.49 -13.67 -5.25
N GLN A 7 -8.17 -14.76 -4.90
CA GLN A 7 -8.86 -14.85 -3.61
C GLN A 7 -7.87 -14.98 -2.45
N HIS A 8 -6.89 -15.88 -2.57
CA HIS A 8 -5.85 -16.06 -1.55
C HIS A 8 -5.03 -14.76 -1.37
N ASP A 9 -4.67 -14.09 -2.46
CA ASP A 9 -3.93 -12.82 -2.40
C ASP A 9 -4.76 -11.71 -1.74
N ALA A 10 -6.08 -11.70 -1.95
CA ALA A 10 -6.98 -10.76 -1.29
C ALA A 10 -7.11 -11.04 0.21
N GLU A 11 -7.13 -12.31 0.62
CA GLU A 11 -7.11 -12.73 2.03
C GLU A 11 -5.79 -12.31 2.70
N ASP A 12 -4.65 -12.55 2.05
CA ASP A 12 -3.33 -12.11 2.53
C ASP A 12 -3.24 -10.59 2.66
N ALA A 13 -3.79 -9.85 1.70
CA ALA A 13 -3.85 -8.39 1.74
C ALA A 13 -4.70 -7.88 2.91
N ALA A 14 -5.86 -8.49 3.15
CA ALA A 14 -6.74 -8.15 4.27
C ALA A 14 -6.04 -8.41 5.62
N GLU A 15 -5.33 -9.52 5.72
CA GLU A 15 -4.56 -9.89 6.91
C GLU A 15 -3.35 -8.95 7.13
N ALA A 16 -2.66 -8.54 6.05
CA ALA A 16 -1.62 -7.52 6.12
C ALA A 16 -2.16 -6.17 6.64
N LEU A 17 -3.33 -5.73 6.16
CA LEU A 17 -3.99 -4.52 6.66
C LEU A 17 -4.45 -4.66 8.11
N ARG A 18 -4.90 -5.83 8.54
CA ARG A 18 -5.23 -6.11 9.94
C ARG A 18 -4.00 -5.97 10.84
N ARG A 19 -2.85 -6.51 10.40
CA ARG A 19 -1.58 -6.34 11.12
C ARG A 19 -1.14 -4.88 11.17
N LEU A 20 -1.26 -4.16 10.05
CA LEU A 20 -0.96 -2.72 10.02
C LEU A 20 -1.85 -1.96 11.01
N ALA A 21 -3.17 -2.17 10.96
CA ALA A 21 -4.12 -1.54 11.87
C ALA A 21 -3.79 -1.81 13.35
N HIS A 22 -3.37 -3.03 13.68
CA HIS A 22 -2.91 -3.37 15.03
C HIS A 22 -1.64 -2.62 15.41
N SER A 23 -0.61 -2.61 14.54
CA SER A 23 0.65 -1.91 14.80
C SER A 23 0.48 -0.39 14.95
N THR A 24 -0.45 0.21 14.22
CA THR A 24 -0.72 1.65 14.29
C THR A 24 -1.54 2.08 15.52
N GLN A 25 -2.01 1.13 16.35
CA GLN A 25 -2.69 1.48 17.62
C GLN A 25 -1.76 2.21 18.60
N LYS A 26 -0.45 1.99 18.48
CA LYS A 26 0.58 2.70 19.26
C LYS A 26 1.72 3.08 18.32
N LEU A 27 1.89 4.38 18.11
CA LEU A 27 3.01 4.93 17.35
C LEU A 27 4.00 5.56 18.34
N ASP A 28 5.08 4.83 18.62
CA ASP A 28 6.08 5.24 19.62
C ASP A 28 6.98 6.39 19.13
N ASP A 29 7.26 6.45 17.82
CA ASP A 29 7.94 7.57 17.17
C ASP A 29 6.95 8.30 16.25
N LEU A 30 6.60 9.54 16.60
CA LEU A 30 5.66 10.34 15.79
C LEU A 30 6.19 10.65 14.39
N ALA A 31 7.51 10.57 14.17
CA ALA A 31 8.09 10.70 12.84
C ALA A 31 7.66 9.56 11.90
N ASP A 32 7.24 8.41 12.43
CA ASP A 32 6.80 7.26 11.62
C ASP A 32 5.44 7.50 10.95
N THR A 33 4.65 8.47 11.46
CA THR A 33 3.34 8.82 10.89
C THR A 33 3.42 9.21 9.42
N TYR A 34 4.51 9.87 9.00
CA TYR A 34 4.75 10.26 7.61
C TYR A 34 4.86 9.03 6.69
N TRP A 35 5.62 8.01 7.12
CA TRP A 35 5.83 6.78 6.35
C TRP A 35 4.55 5.96 6.28
N VAL A 36 3.82 5.85 7.40
CA VAL A 36 2.52 5.19 7.43
C VAL A 36 1.53 5.85 6.46
N ILE A 37 1.48 7.19 6.38
CA ILE A 37 0.63 7.89 5.41
C ILE A 37 1.03 7.56 3.96
N THR A 38 2.33 7.50 3.68
CA THR A 38 2.86 7.16 2.36
C THR A 38 2.47 5.74 1.94
N ASP A 39 2.62 4.77 2.85
CA ASP A 39 2.22 3.38 2.62
C ASP A 39 0.70 3.25 2.44
N LEU A 40 -0.09 3.97 3.23
CA LEU A 40 -1.54 4.01 3.07
C LEU A 40 -1.95 4.56 1.70
N ALA A 41 -1.26 5.59 1.19
CA ALA A 41 -1.53 6.12 -0.16
C ALA A 41 -1.25 5.05 -1.23
N ALA A 42 -0.17 4.28 -1.09
CA ALA A 42 0.14 3.15 -1.99
C ALA A 42 -0.91 2.04 -1.89
N VAL A 43 -1.38 1.69 -0.69
CA VAL A 43 -2.47 0.73 -0.47
C VAL A 43 -3.74 1.18 -1.18
N VAL A 44 -4.15 2.45 -1.00
CA VAL A 44 -5.37 2.99 -1.63
C VAL A 44 -5.29 2.93 -3.16
N ARG A 45 -4.12 3.18 -3.76
CA ARG A 45 -3.92 3.00 -5.21
C ARG A 45 -4.07 1.55 -5.65
N ARG A 46 -3.57 0.59 -4.87
CA ARG A 46 -3.75 -0.84 -5.16
C ARG A 46 -5.22 -1.24 -5.03
N LEU A 47 -5.94 -0.74 -4.03
CA LEU A 47 -7.39 -0.95 -3.89
C LEU A 47 -8.17 -0.38 -5.08
N GLU A 48 -7.81 0.81 -5.56
CA GLU A 48 -8.38 1.40 -6.78
C GLU A 48 -8.19 0.48 -7.99
N GLN A 49 -6.97 -0.05 -8.18
CA GLN A 49 -6.62 -0.93 -9.27
C GLN A 49 -7.39 -2.27 -9.21
N VAL A 50 -7.34 -2.97 -8.07
CA VAL A 50 -8.01 -4.27 -7.90
C VAL A 50 -9.52 -4.12 -8.07
N THR A 51 -10.12 -3.06 -7.50
CA THR A 51 -11.56 -2.80 -7.65
C THR A 51 -11.92 -2.53 -9.11
N THR A 52 -11.06 -1.83 -9.86
CA THR A 52 -11.23 -1.60 -11.31
C THR A 52 -11.19 -2.92 -12.09
N GLN A 53 -10.30 -3.84 -11.71
CA GLN A 53 -10.20 -5.16 -12.34
C GLN A 53 -11.46 -5.99 -12.09
N VAL A 54 -11.95 -6.05 -10.85
CA VAL A 54 -13.19 -6.75 -10.48
C VAL A 54 -14.41 -6.15 -11.19
N LEU A 55 -14.50 -4.82 -11.25
CA LEU A 55 -15.54 -4.12 -12.03
C LEU A 55 -15.53 -4.55 -13.49
N THR A 56 -14.35 -4.57 -14.11
CA THR A 56 -14.19 -4.93 -15.52
C THR A 56 -14.62 -6.38 -15.75
N ALA A 57 -14.25 -7.30 -14.86
CA ALA A 57 -14.69 -8.70 -14.92
C ALA A 57 -16.22 -8.83 -14.85
N HIS A 58 -16.90 -8.11 -13.96
CA HIS A 58 -18.37 -8.11 -13.90
C HIS A 58 -19.01 -7.56 -15.18
N ARG A 59 -18.51 -6.43 -15.69
CA ARG A 59 -19.06 -5.77 -16.86
C ARG A 59 -18.89 -6.61 -18.12
N ASP A 60 -17.70 -7.19 -18.29
CA ASP A 60 -17.34 -7.90 -19.52
C ASP A 60 -17.97 -9.30 -19.60
N ASN A 61 -18.51 -9.83 -18.48
CA ASN A 61 -19.17 -11.14 -18.39
C ASN A 61 -20.65 -11.04 -17.96
N VAL A 62 -21.28 -9.87 -18.13
CA VAL A 62 -22.66 -9.62 -17.69
C VAL A 62 -23.67 -10.58 -18.33
N ASP A 63 -23.44 -10.97 -19.58
CA ASP A 63 -24.28 -11.88 -20.36
C ASP A 63 -24.32 -13.30 -19.77
N LEU A 64 -23.30 -13.69 -19.00
CA LEU A 64 -23.24 -14.98 -18.31
C LEU A 64 -24.00 -15.00 -16.97
N ALA A 65 -24.44 -13.83 -16.48
CA ALA A 65 -25.03 -13.70 -15.16
C ALA A 65 -26.45 -14.27 -15.08
N HIS A 66 -26.70 -15.09 -14.05
CA HIS A 66 -28.00 -15.61 -13.67
C HIS A 66 -28.22 -15.37 -12.17
N ASP A 67 -29.47 -15.18 -11.74
CA ASP A 67 -29.80 -15.11 -10.31
C ASP A 67 -29.71 -16.51 -9.63
N ASP A 68 -30.02 -16.56 -8.33
CA ASP A 68 -30.04 -17.79 -7.53
C ASP A 68 -31.08 -18.83 -8.01
N GLN A 69 -32.04 -18.40 -8.83
CA GLN A 69 -33.06 -19.23 -9.46
C GLN A 69 -32.70 -19.60 -10.91
N GLY A 70 -31.50 -19.25 -11.38
CA GLY A 70 -31.05 -19.53 -12.74
C GLY A 70 -31.70 -18.64 -13.81
N LYS A 71 -32.23 -17.47 -13.46
CA LYS A 71 -32.84 -16.51 -14.40
C LYS A 71 -31.85 -15.45 -14.84
N ALA A 72 -31.65 -15.33 -16.15
CA ALA A 72 -30.67 -14.40 -16.73
C ALA A 72 -31.00 -12.92 -16.48
N ALA A 73 -32.22 -12.47 -16.78
CA ALA A 73 -32.59 -11.05 -16.67
C ALA A 73 -32.35 -10.44 -15.27
N PRO A 74 -32.82 -11.04 -14.16
CA PRO A 74 -32.48 -10.54 -12.82
C PRO A 74 -30.99 -10.68 -12.49
N GLY A 75 -30.31 -11.75 -12.94
CA GLY A 75 -28.86 -11.91 -12.77
C GLY A 75 -28.05 -10.77 -13.41
N GLN A 76 -28.39 -10.40 -14.64
CA GLN A 76 -27.79 -9.28 -15.36
C GLN A 76 -28.01 -7.95 -14.64
N VAL A 77 -29.22 -7.73 -14.10
CA VAL A 77 -29.52 -6.55 -13.28
C VAL A 77 -28.63 -6.50 -12.02
N HIS A 78 -28.45 -7.63 -11.33
CA HIS A 78 -27.55 -7.71 -10.18
C HIS A 78 -26.09 -7.43 -10.56
N ALA A 79 -25.60 -8.01 -11.66
CA ALA A 79 -24.23 -7.79 -12.13
C ALA A 79 -23.96 -6.31 -12.47
N LEU A 80 -24.87 -5.66 -13.20
CA LEU A 80 -24.75 -4.22 -13.52
C LEU A 80 -24.87 -3.35 -12.27
N THR A 81 -25.72 -3.73 -11.32
CA THR A 81 -25.82 -3.03 -10.04
C THR A 81 -24.49 -3.11 -9.27
N ALA A 82 -23.85 -4.28 -9.24
CA ALA A 82 -22.52 -4.45 -8.66
C ALA A 82 -21.46 -3.56 -9.35
N VAL A 83 -21.45 -3.50 -10.69
CA VAL A 83 -20.57 -2.60 -11.46
C VAL A 83 -20.72 -1.15 -11.01
N GLU A 84 -21.95 -0.65 -10.82
CA GLU A 84 -22.19 0.71 -10.38
C GLU A 84 -21.69 0.98 -8.95
N HIS A 85 -21.80 0.02 -8.04
CA HIS A 85 -21.24 0.14 -6.70
C HIS A 85 -19.72 0.11 -6.69
N LEU A 86 -19.10 -0.78 -7.47
CA LEU A 86 -17.65 -0.84 -7.64
C LEU A 86 -17.10 0.46 -8.24
N ARG A 87 -17.81 1.05 -9.22
CA ARG A 87 -17.45 2.33 -9.83
C ARG A 87 -17.44 3.46 -8.79
N LYS A 88 -18.44 3.48 -7.90
CA LYS A 88 -18.48 4.44 -6.77
C LYS A 88 -17.32 4.22 -5.81
N ALA A 89 -16.97 2.97 -5.51
CA ALA A 89 -15.82 2.67 -4.64
C ALA A 89 -14.49 3.15 -5.25
N VAL A 90 -14.26 2.94 -6.56
CA VAL A 90 -13.08 3.45 -7.27
C VAL A 90 -12.95 4.97 -7.13
N GLU A 91 -14.05 5.70 -7.31
CA GLU A 91 -14.07 7.16 -7.12
C GLU A 91 -13.75 7.58 -5.68
N LEU A 92 -14.26 6.84 -4.69
CA LEU A 92 -13.92 7.08 -3.28
C LEU A 92 -12.44 6.85 -2.99
N PHE A 93 -11.84 5.79 -3.54
CA PHE A 93 -10.40 5.55 -3.41
C PHE A 93 -9.55 6.66 -4.04
N ARG A 94 -9.96 7.19 -5.20
CA ARG A 94 -9.29 8.34 -5.80
C ARG A 94 -9.31 9.57 -4.90
N ARG A 95 -10.45 9.87 -4.29
CA ARG A 95 -10.58 10.99 -3.34
C ARG A 95 -9.77 10.76 -2.07
N ALA A 96 -9.79 9.53 -1.55
CA ALA A 96 -8.97 9.16 -0.39
C ALA A 96 -7.47 9.35 -0.69
N TYR A 97 -7.00 8.93 -1.87
CA TYR A 97 -5.61 9.14 -2.28
C TYR A 97 -5.24 10.63 -2.29
N LEU A 98 -6.08 11.50 -2.87
CA LEU A 98 -5.82 12.94 -2.87
C LEU A 98 -5.76 13.53 -1.45
N SER A 99 -6.62 13.06 -0.55
CA SER A 99 -6.58 13.48 0.85
C SER A 99 -5.31 13.00 1.57
N LEU A 100 -4.83 11.79 1.26
CA LEU A 100 -3.60 11.24 1.83
C LEU A 100 -2.37 11.99 1.30
N ASP A 101 -2.37 12.38 0.02
CA ASP A 101 -1.30 13.19 -0.58
C ASP A 101 -1.18 14.57 0.09
N LEU A 102 -2.31 15.24 0.33
CA LEU A 102 -2.34 16.49 1.10
C LEU A 102 -1.86 16.28 2.55
N ALA A 103 -2.31 15.21 3.20
CA ALA A 103 -1.88 14.88 4.55
C ALA A 103 -0.37 14.59 4.62
N MET A 104 0.20 13.92 3.62
CA MET A 104 1.64 13.67 3.49
C MET A 104 2.40 14.99 3.39
N GLY A 105 1.94 15.94 2.58
CA GLY A 105 2.54 17.28 2.47
C GLY A 105 2.55 18.03 3.80
N HIS A 106 1.45 17.98 4.56
CA HIS A 106 1.38 18.59 5.90
C HIS A 106 2.23 17.83 6.93
N SER A 107 2.20 16.49 6.92
CA SER A 107 2.96 15.64 7.84
C SER A 107 4.47 15.86 7.68
N GLY A 108 4.96 15.96 6.44
CA GLY A 108 6.36 16.25 6.14
C GLY A 108 6.84 17.61 6.64
N ALA A 109 5.93 18.57 6.87
CA ALA A 109 6.26 19.89 7.41
C ALA A 109 6.33 19.93 8.94
N ILE A 110 5.94 18.85 9.64
CA ILE A 110 5.95 18.80 11.11
C ILE A 110 7.36 18.47 11.62
N ALA A 111 7.83 19.26 12.58
CA ALA A 111 8.99 18.94 13.41
C ALA A 111 8.49 18.42 14.77
N TRP A 112 8.62 17.11 15.02
CA TRP A 112 8.28 16.51 16.30
C TRP A 112 9.42 16.70 17.31
N TYR A 113 9.06 17.08 18.54
CA TYR A 113 9.99 17.19 19.67
C TYR A 113 9.68 16.08 20.70
N PRO A 114 10.70 15.49 21.35
CA PRO A 114 10.48 14.59 22.47
C PRO A 114 9.65 15.26 23.57
N ALA A 115 8.75 14.52 24.22
CA ALA A 115 7.88 15.05 25.27
C ALA A 115 8.64 15.70 26.44
N THR A 116 9.92 15.35 26.64
CA THR A 116 10.81 15.92 27.65
C THR A 116 11.39 17.29 27.29
N ASP A 117 11.36 17.69 26.02
CA ASP A 117 12.00 18.93 25.53
C ASP A 117 11.04 20.14 25.53
N THR A 118 9.75 19.91 25.80
CA THR A 118 8.69 20.93 25.81
C THR A 118 8.87 21.96 26.93
N THR A 119 9.68 21.70 27.96
CA THR A 119 9.96 22.66 29.05
C THR A 119 11.35 23.32 28.99
N ALA A 120 12.23 22.98 28.04
CA ALA A 120 13.61 23.48 28.03
C ALA A 120 14.05 24.31 26.81
N THR A 121 13.26 24.38 25.72
CA THR A 121 13.78 24.95 24.45
C THR A 121 13.12 26.28 24.06
N ALA A 122 13.42 27.32 24.86
CA ALA A 122 13.67 28.66 24.33
C ALA A 122 15.12 28.81 23.80
N ALA A 123 15.91 27.73 23.72
CA ALA A 123 17.30 27.79 23.29
C ALA A 123 17.73 26.60 22.41
N GLY A 124 17.67 26.80 21.09
CA GLY A 124 18.80 26.47 20.20
C GLY A 124 19.14 25.01 19.83
N GLY A 125 18.30 24.02 20.09
CA GLY A 125 18.51 22.66 19.58
C GLY A 125 17.88 22.46 18.20
N ARG A 126 18.67 22.15 17.15
CA ARG A 126 18.10 21.83 15.83
C ARG A 126 17.24 20.55 15.93
N PRO A 127 15.98 20.57 15.48
CA PRO A 127 15.09 19.41 15.53
C PRO A 127 15.64 18.26 14.69
N ARG A 128 15.34 17.03 15.11
CA ARG A 128 15.75 15.81 14.42
C ARG A 128 14.89 15.65 13.16
N ALA A 129 15.40 16.09 12.02
CA ALA A 129 14.74 15.89 10.73
C ALA A 129 14.82 14.41 10.30
N GLN A 130 13.67 13.70 10.37
CA GLN A 130 13.16 12.58 9.54
C GLN A 130 14.11 11.46 9.01
N ALA A 131 15.36 11.38 9.45
CA ALA A 131 16.41 10.58 8.83
C ALA A 131 16.44 9.09 9.20
N ARG A 132 15.41 8.56 9.89
CA ARG A 132 15.44 7.18 10.42
C ARG A 132 15.10 6.11 9.37
N HIS A 133 14.14 6.36 8.49
CA HIS A 133 13.74 5.36 7.48
C HIS A 133 14.68 5.25 6.29
N ALA A 134 15.41 6.32 5.93
CA ALA A 134 16.41 6.27 4.86
C ALA A 134 17.58 5.30 5.14
N ARG A 135 17.79 4.91 6.41
CA ARG A 135 18.85 3.98 6.82
C ARG A 135 18.43 2.50 6.75
N LEU A 136 17.13 2.20 6.82
CA LEU A 136 16.68 0.80 6.77
C LEU A 136 16.64 0.24 5.34
N GLU A 137 16.55 1.09 4.32
CA GLU A 137 16.58 0.64 2.92
C GLU A 137 18.00 0.44 2.35
N SER A 138 19.06 0.87 3.05
CA SER A 138 20.45 0.72 2.58
C SER A 138 21.13 -0.59 2.98
N ASP A 139 20.53 -1.38 3.88
CA ASP A 139 21.15 -2.58 4.45
C ASP A 139 20.73 -3.91 3.78
N THR A 140 19.93 -3.86 2.69
CA THR A 140 19.48 -5.07 1.98
C THR A 140 20.10 -5.31 0.60
N ASP A 141 21.05 -4.47 0.15
CA ASP A 141 21.72 -4.66 -1.15
C ASP A 141 23.22 -4.95 -0.96
N GLY A 142 23.53 -6.18 -0.54
CA GLY A 142 24.89 -6.54 -0.15
C GLY A 142 25.20 -8.04 -0.07
N ALA A 143 24.66 -8.86 -0.97
CA ALA A 143 25.15 -10.24 -1.15
C ALA A 143 24.78 -10.84 -2.52
N LEU A 144 25.40 -10.35 -3.60
CA LEU A 144 25.58 -11.14 -4.82
C LEU A 144 27.09 -11.30 -5.07
N ASP A 145 27.61 -12.42 -4.59
CA ASP A 145 28.98 -12.89 -4.84
C ASP A 145 29.10 -13.31 -6.31
N LEU A 146 29.79 -12.50 -7.12
CA LEU A 146 30.16 -12.81 -8.49
C LEU A 146 31.49 -13.60 -8.50
N PRO A 147 31.56 -14.80 -9.11
CA PRO A 147 32.82 -15.51 -9.19
C PRO A 147 33.78 -14.81 -10.17
N ARG A 148 34.94 -14.38 -9.64
CA ARG A 148 36.06 -13.85 -10.42
C ARG A 148 36.68 -14.94 -11.29
N SER A 149 36.57 -14.76 -12.60
CA SER A 149 37.37 -15.44 -13.61
C SER A 149 38.86 -15.11 -13.44
N ARG A 150 39.71 -16.14 -13.39
CA ARG A 150 41.16 -16.02 -13.49
C ARG A 150 41.71 -16.90 -14.61
N THR A 151 42.38 -16.23 -15.53
CA THR A 151 42.96 -16.72 -16.77
C THR A 151 44.24 -17.56 -16.55
N ALA A 152 44.32 -18.68 -17.29
CA ALA A 152 45.47 -19.37 -17.89
C ALA A 152 46.85 -19.48 -17.20
N LYS A 153 47.40 -20.70 -17.22
CA LYS A 153 48.83 -20.94 -17.49
C LYS A 153 49.05 -22.24 -18.27
N ARG A 154 49.73 -22.12 -19.42
CA ARG A 154 50.28 -23.20 -20.27
C ARG A 154 51.47 -23.90 -19.60
N SER A 155 51.61 -25.20 -19.84
CA SER A 155 52.88 -25.94 -20.07
C SER A 155 52.50 -27.25 -20.80
N ARG A 156 52.81 -27.36 -22.10
CA ARG A 156 53.93 -28.12 -22.68
C ARG A 156 53.85 -29.62 -22.42
#